data_AF-A0A7V1PWR4-F1
#
_entry.id   AF-A0A7V1PWR4-F1
#
_cell.length_a   1.000
_cell.length_b   1.000
_cell.length_c   1.000
_cell.angle_alpha   90.00
_cell.angle_beta   90.00
_cell.angle_gamma   90.00
#
_symmetry.space_group_name_H-M   'P 1'
#
loop_
_entity.id
_entity.type
_entity.pdbx_description
1 polymer ?
#
loop_
_entity_poly.entity_id
_entity_poly.type
_entity_poly.pdbx_seq_one_letter_code
_entity_poly.pdbx_strand_id
1 'polypeptide(L)'
;MRIILTAEAGAAFDNLTRSGKDDLLTRQGKYAWPNIFRASRFIPAAEYINANRIRYQLIQAMYKLMKKVDFYIAPSFKGNNLLLTNLTGQPTVVVPNGFSKEGTPTSISFIGKLFDEGTIISAAKAFQDATNFHLKHPKMFK
;
A
#
# COMPACT_ATOMS: atom_id res chain seq x y z
N MET A 1 -1.89 -8.50 -11.45
CA MET A 1 -2.93 -8.03 -10.49
C MET A 1 -3.01 -6.51 -10.29
N ARG A 2 -2.03 -5.69 -10.72
CA ARG A 2 -2.17 -4.21 -10.66
C ARG A 2 -3.40 -3.66 -11.40
N ILE A 3 -3.92 -4.40 -12.37
CA ILE A 3 -5.14 -4.07 -13.11
C ILE A 3 -6.34 -3.70 -12.20
N ILE A 4 -6.51 -4.38 -11.05
CA ILE A 4 -7.59 -4.10 -10.10
C ILE A 4 -7.40 -2.71 -9.48
N LEU A 5 -6.21 -2.45 -8.93
CA LEU A 5 -5.86 -1.14 -8.36
C LEU A 5 -6.05 -0.02 -9.38
N THR A 6 -5.60 -0.23 -10.62
CA THR A 6 -5.72 0.78 -11.68
C THR A 6 -7.18 1.03 -12.05
N ALA A 7 -8.00 -0.01 -12.19
CA ALA A 7 -9.43 0.13 -12.48
C ALA A 7 -10.19 0.82 -11.34
N GLU A 8 -9.98 0.36 -10.10
CA GLU A 8 -10.61 0.93 -8.90
C GLU A 8 -10.21 2.40 -8.70
N ALA A 9 -8.93 2.73 -8.85
CA ALA A 9 -8.47 4.12 -8.74
C ALA A 9 -9.04 5.00 -9.87
N GLY A 10 -9.05 4.50 -11.10
CA GLY A 10 -9.69 5.19 -12.21
C GLY A 10 -11.17 5.49 -11.98
N ALA A 11 -11.91 4.53 -11.43
CA ALA A 11 -13.30 4.70 -11.04
C ALA A 11 -13.45 5.72 -9.89
N ALA A 12 -12.60 5.65 -8.86
CA ALA A 12 -12.63 6.56 -7.71
C ALA A 12 -12.31 8.01 -8.09
N PHE A 13 -11.43 8.21 -9.08
CA PHE A 13 -11.01 9.53 -9.57
C PHE A 13 -11.63 9.87 -10.94
N ASP A 14 -12.74 9.23 -11.33
CA ASP A 14 -13.34 9.41 -12.66
C ASP A 14 -13.68 10.88 -12.93
N ASN A 15 -14.32 11.57 -11.97
CA ASN A 15 -14.67 12.98 -12.12
C ASN A 15 -13.44 13.90 -12.33
N LEU A 16 -12.30 13.56 -11.70
CA LEU A 16 -11.07 14.34 -11.85
C LEU A 16 -10.58 14.30 -13.31
N THR A 17 -10.61 13.11 -13.93
CA THR A 17 -10.21 12.95 -15.34
C THR A 17 -11.26 13.49 -16.33
N ARG A 18 -12.56 13.34 -16.03
CA ARG A 18 -13.64 13.84 -16.90
C ARG A 18 -13.73 15.35 -16.96
N SER A 19 -13.35 16.02 -15.88
CA SER A 19 -13.35 17.49 -15.80
C SER A 19 -12.07 18.12 -16.35
N GLY A 20 -11.07 17.33 -16.75
CA GLY A 20 -9.75 17.81 -17.17
C GLY A 20 -8.92 18.41 -16.04
N LYS A 21 -9.39 18.36 -14.79
CA LYS A 21 -8.68 18.92 -13.63
C LYS A 21 -7.45 18.12 -13.25
N ASP A 22 -7.30 16.90 -13.76
CA ASP A 22 -6.07 16.13 -13.64
C ASP A 22 -4.87 16.80 -14.34
N ASP A 23 -5.08 17.71 -15.30
CA ASP A 23 -4.01 18.52 -15.91
C ASP A 23 -3.36 19.50 -14.92
N LEU A 24 -4.05 19.84 -13.83
CA LEU A 24 -3.51 20.69 -12.77
C LEU A 24 -2.50 19.97 -11.87
N LEU A 25 -2.41 18.63 -11.96
CA LEU A 25 -1.46 17.87 -11.17
C LEU A 25 -0.04 18.10 -11.67
N THR A 26 0.88 18.37 -10.74
CA THR A 26 2.28 18.73 -11.05
C THR A 26 3.07 17.64 -11.76
N ARG A 27 2.71 16.37 -11.55
CA ARG A 27 3.34 15.22 -12.21
C ARG A 27 2.44 14.68 -13.32
N GLN A 28 2.92 14.77 -14.56
CA GLN A 28 2.22 14.33 -15.79
C GLN A 28 2.98 13.26 -16.60
N GLY A 29 4.09 12.72 -16.08
CA GLY A 29 4.89 11.72 -16.79
C GLY A 29 4.19 10.37 -17.01
N LYS A 30 4.81 9.46 -17.78
CA LYS A 30 4.26 8.14 -18.16
C LYS A 30 3.63 7.34 -17.02
N TYR A 31 4.24 7.37 -15.83
CA TYR A 31 3.78 6.61 -14.64
C TYR A 31 3.06 7.49 -13.60
N ALA A 32 2.65 8.70 -13.97
CA ALA A 32 1.91 9.59 -13.08
C ALA A 32 0.42 9.20 -13.00
N TRP A 33 -0.19 9.52 -11.88
CA TRP A 33 -1.61 9.24 -11.61
C TRP A 33 -2.58 9.72 -12.69
N PRO A 34 -2.49 10.96 -13.25
CA PRO A 34 -3.35 11.39 -14.35
C PRO A 34 -3.39 10.39 -15.51
N ASN A 35 -2.21 9.93 -15.96
CA ASN A 35 -2.10 9.00 -17.07
C ASN A 35 -2.58 7.59 -16.70
N ILE A 36 -2.38 7.16 -15.45
CA ILE A 36 -2.91 5.88 -14.95
C ILE A 36 -4.45 5.92 -14.94
N PHE A 37 -5.07 7.01 -14.49
CA PHE A 37 -6.52 7.17 -14.46
C PHE A 37 -7.14 7.26 -15.86
N ARG A 38 -6.48 7.95 -16.80
CA ARG A 38 -6.93 7.98 -18.20
C ARG A 38 -6.84 6.58 -18.81
N ALA A 39 -5.72 5.90 -18.59
CA ALA A 39 -5.49 4.56 -19.13
C ALA A 39 -6.44 3.50 -18.56
N SER A 40 -6.89 3.65 -17.31
CA SER A 40 -7.78 2.67 -16.67
C SER A 40 -9.12 2.52 -17.39
N ARG A 41 -9.56 3.54 -18.13
CA ARG A 41 -10.80 3.50 -18.93
C ARG A 41 -10.76 2.50 -20.08
N PHE A 42 -9.56 2.07 -20.47
CA PHE A 42 -9.36 1.05 -21.48
C PHE A 42 -9.29 -0.36 -20.90
N ILE A 43 -9.53 -0.54 -19.59
CA ILE A 43 -9.60 -1.86 -18.96
C ILE A 43 -10.97 -2.48 -19.25
N PRO A 44 -11.04 -3.63 -19.95
CA PRO A 44 -12.32 -4.29 -20.22
C PRO A 44 -12.96 -4.82 -18.93
N ALA A 45 -14.29 -4.75 -18.85
CA ALA A 45 -15.04 -5.28 -17.71
C ALA A 45 -14.76 -6.78 -17.47
N ALA A 46 -14.68 -7.59 -18.53
CA ALA A 46 -14.37 -9.01 -18.43
C ALA A 46 -13.00 -9.27 -17.76
N GLU A 47 -11.98 -8.47 -18.09
CA GLU A 47 -10.65 -8.58 -17.49
C GLU A 47 -10.64 -8.15 -16.02
N TYR A 48 -11.42 -7.14 -15.65
CA TYR A 48 -11.60 -6.77 -14.25
C TYR A 48 -12.27 -7.89 -13.44
N ILE A 49 -13.29 -8.55 -13.99
CA ILE A 49 -13.94 -9.70 -13.35
C ILE A 49 -12.99 -10.90 -13.25
N ASN A 50 -12.26 -11.23 -14.32
CA ASN A 50 -11.24 -12.27 -14.31
C ASN A 50 -10.15 -12.01 -13.26
N ALA A 51 -9.69 -10.76 -13.16
CA ALA A 51 -8.72 -10.38 -12.15
C ALA A 51 -9.26 -10.56 -10.72
N ASN A 52 -10.53 -10.25 -10.47
CA ASN A 52 -11.16 -10.46 -9.17
C ASN A 52 -11.33 -11.95 -8.81
N ARG A 53 -11.52 -12.84 -9.80
CA ARG A 53 -11.48 -14.30 -9.57
C ARG A 53 -10.10 -14.76 -9.07
N ILE A 54 -9.04 -14.20 -9.64
CA ILE A 54 -7.66 -14.44 -9.17
C ILE A 54 -7.43 -13.82 -7.79
N ARG A 55 -7.96 -12.61 -7.53
CA ARG A 55 -7.91 -11.96 -6.20
C ARG A 55 -8.55 -12.84 -5.14
N TYR A 56 -9.67 -13.50 -5.44
CA TYR A 56 -10.28 -14.46 -4.51
C TYR A 56 -9.32 -15.59 -4.14
N GLN A 57 -8.67 -16.22 -5.12
CA GLN A 57 -7.67 -17.27 -4.86
C GLN A 57 -6.50 -16.75 -4.01
N LEU A 58 -6.02 -15.54 -4.29
CA LEU A 58 -4.98 -14.88 -3.50
C LEU A 58 -5.41 -14.66 -2.05
N ILE A 59 -6.63 -14.17 -1.81
CA ILE A 59 -7.20 -13.99 -0.47
C ILE A 59 -7.20 -15.32 0.29
N GLN A 60 -7.64 -16.42 -0.36
CA GLN A 60 -7.65 -17.74 0.27
C GLN A 60 -6.24 -18.23 0.61
N ALA A 61 -5.26 -18.01 -0.28
CA ALA A 61 -3.87 -18.37 -0.03
C ALA A 61 -3.25 -17.56 1.11
N MET A 62 -3.50 -16.25 1.12
CA MET A 62 -3.03 -15.35 2.18
C MET A 62 -3.65 -15.70 3.53
N TYR A 63 -4.96 -15.97 3.57
CA TYR A 63 -5.64 -16.41 4.78
C TYR A 63 -5.03 -17.70 5.35
N LYS A 64 -4.74 -18.71 4.51
CA LYS A 64 -4.07 -19.95 4.93
C LYS A 64 -2.66 -19.69 5.48
N LEU A 65 -1.90 -18.78 4.88
CA LEU A 65 -0.56 -18.43 5.33
C LEU A 65 -0.61 -17.73 6.70
N MET A 66 -1.51 -16.75 6.85
CA MET A 66 -1.69 -15.99 8.08
C MET A 66 -2.24 -16.81 9.25
N LYS A 67 -2.70 -18.04 9.03
CA LYS A 67 -2.99 -18.98 10.14
C LYS A 67 -1.74 -19.49 10.85
N LYS A 68 -0.56 -19.40 10.21
CA LYS A 68 0.70 -19.96 10.73
C LYS A 68 1.47 -18.97 11.61
N VAL A 69 1.12 -17.70 11.57
CA VAL A 69 1.82 -16.60 12.24
C VAL A 69 0.81 -15.60 12.77
N ASP A 70 1.12 -14.88 13.84
CA ASP A 70 0.25 -13.82 14.35
C ASP A 70 0.31 -12.55 13.51
N PHE A 71 1.52 -12.21 13.07
CA PHE A 71 1.80 -11.16 12.12
C PHE A 71 3.14 -11.46 11.44
N TYR A 72 3.48 -10.68 10.42
CA TYR A 72 4.84 -10.68 9.86
C TYR A 72 5.35 -9.25 9.64
N ILE A 73 6.66 -9.13 9.50
CA ILE A 73 7.34 -7.85 9.31
C ILE A 73 8.02 -7.85 7.94
N ALA A 74 7.95 -6.72 7.23
CA ALA A 74 8.66 -6.53 5.97
C ALA A 74 9.12 -5.06 5.81
N PRO A 75 10.22 -4.80 5.07
CA PRO A 75 10.51 -3.44 4.63
C PRO A 75 9.38 -2.92 3.73
N SER A 76 8.91 -1.70 3.98
CA SER A 76 7.64 -1.20 3.42
C SER A 76 7.55 -1.23 1.89
N PHE A 77 8.68 -1.01 1.22
CA PHE A 77 8.76 -0.96 -0.24
C PHE A 77 9.48 -2.17 -0.86
N LYS A 78 9.78 -3.22 -0.08
CA LYS A 78 10.45 -4.42 -0.61
C LYS A 78 9.43 -5.39 -1.19
N GLY A 79 9.63 -5.74 -2.46
CA GLY A 79 8.79 -6.69 -3.19
C GLY A 79 7.37 -6.16 -3.43
N ASN A 80 6.39 -7.06 -3.43
CA ASN A 80 4.98 -6.73 -3.69
C ASN A 80 4.12 -6.70 -2.42
N ASN A 81 4.72 -6.52 -1.22
CA ASN A 81 3.97 -6.57 0.04
C ASN A 81 2.84 -5.53 0.11
N LEU A 82 3.11 -4.29 -0.27
CA LEU A 82 2.09 -3.24 -0.29
C LEU A 82 0.91 -3.64 -1.19
N LEU A 83 1.19 -4.01 -2.44
CA LEU A 83 0.15 -4.45 -3.37
C LEU A 83 -0.61 -5.68 -2.85
N LEU A 84 0.11 -6.65 -2.28
CA LEU A 84 -0.48 -7.86 -1.72
C LEU A 84 -1.49 -7.52 -0.62
N THR A 85 -1.10 -6.74 0.37
CA THR A 85 -1.96 -6.33 1.49
C THR A 85 -3.16 -5.48 1.04
N ASN A 86 -3.00 -4.58 0.06
CA ASN A 86 -4.14 -3.88 -0.55
C ASN A 86 -5.14 -4.84 -1.22
N LEU A 87 -4.65 -5.89 -1.88
CA LEU A 87 -5.51 -6.89 -2.53
C LEU A 87 -6.19 -7.83 -1.54
N THR A 88 -5.57 -8.08 -0.39
CA THR A 88 -5.99 -9.13 0.54
C THR A 88 -6.57 -8.62 1.87
N GLY A 89 -6.47 -7.32 2.13
CA GLY A 89 -7.15 -6.61 3.21
C GLY A 89 -6.42 -6.61 4.55
N GLN A 90 -5.21 -7.17 4.64
CA GLN A 90 -4.50 -7.29 5.91
C GLN A 90 -4.20 -5.92 6.51
N PRO A 91 -4.52 -5.70 7.80
CA PRO A 91 -4.16 -4.47 8.48
C PRO A 91 -2.64 -4.34 8.52
N THR A 92 -2.15 -3.12 8.30
CA THR A 92 -0.72 -2.83 8.24
C THR A 92 -0.44 -1.53 8.98
N VAL A 93 0.49 -1.57 9.95
CA VAL A 93 1.05 -0.37 10.57
C VAL A 93 2.48 -0.18 10.12
N VAL A 94 2.83 1.05 9.76
CA VAL A 94 4.14 1.41 9.21
C VAL A 94 4.81 2.41 10.14
N VAL A 95 6.02 2.11 10.58
CA VAL A 95 6.79 2.98 11.48
C VAL A 95 8.19 3.27 10.93
N PRO A 96 8.79 4.43 11.27
CA PRO A 96 10.17 4.73 10.91
C PRO A 96 11.13 3.71 11.52
N ASN A 97 12.08 3.20 10.74
CA ASN A 97 13.06 2.23 11.22
C ASN A 97 14.53 2.65 11.01
N GLY A 98 14.76 3.93 10.72
CA GLY A 98 16.10 4.49 10.53
C GLY A 98 16.23 5.35 9.29
N PHE A 99 17.45 5.39 8.78
CA PHE A 99 17.83 6.16 7.61
C PHE A 99 18.70 5.32 6.68
N SER A 100 18.59 5.56 5.39
CA SER A 100 19.50 4.98 4.40
C SER A 100 20.91 5.58 4.55
N LYS A 101 21.89 5.02 3.84
CA LYS A 101 23.26 5.56 3.83
C LYS A 101 23.31 7.00 3.31
N GLU A 102 22.36 7.36 2.47
CA GLU A 102 22.16 8.69 1.87
C GLU A 102 21.37 9.63 2.79
N GLY A 103 21.03 9.21 4.01
CA GLY A 103 20.33 10.03 4.99
C GLY A 103 18.83 10.19 4.74
N THR A 104 18.22 9.35 3.90
CA THR A 104 16.77 9.38 3.66
C THR A 104 16.02 8.52 4.69
N PRO A 105 14.88 8.96 5.26
CA PRO A 105 14.13 8.15 6.22
C PRO A 105 13.67 6.81 5.63
N THR A 106 13.81 5.73 6.39
CA THR A 106 13.32 4.40 6.01
C THR A 106 12.17 3.96 6.92
N SER A 107 11.36 3.02 6.44
CA SER A 107 10.24 2.47 7.20
C SER A 107 10.15 0.95 7.12
N ILE A 108 9.48 0.40 8.13
CA ILE A 108 9.16 -1.02 8.24
C ILE A 108 7.66 -1.19 8.49
N SER A 109 7.09 -2.25 7.91
CA SER A 109 5.67 -2.59 8.00
C SER A 109 5.47 -3.80 8.90
N PHE A 110 4.47 -3.73 9.78
CA PHE A 110 3.93 -4.83 10.56
C PHE A 110 2.55 -5.19 9.98
N ILE A 111 2.37 -6.42 9.52
CA ILE A 111 1.18 -6.86 8.80
C ILE A 111 0.47 -7.96 9.59
N GLY A 112 -0.78 -7.69 9.99
CA GLY A 112 -1.55 -8.53 10.90
C GLY A 112 -2.59 -9.40 10.21
N LYS A 113 -3.27 -10.23 11.01
CA LYS A 113 -4.48 -10.94 10.58
C LYS A 113 -5.62 -9.95 10.37
N LEU A 114 -6.60 -10.34 9.54
CA LEU A 114 -7.81 -9.53 9.35
C LEU A 114 -8.51 -9.30 10.69
N PHE A 115 -8.85 -8.04 10.98
CA PHE A 115 -9.53 -7.60 12.20
C PHE A 115 -8.73 -7.80 13.51
N ASP A 116 -7.40 -7.92 13.42
CA ASP A 116 -6.49 -8.07 14.56
C ASP A 116 -5.45 -6.93 14.61
N GLU A 117 -5.93 -5.69 14.45
CA GLU A 117 -5.10 -4.49 14.49
C GLU A 117 -4.37 -4.34 15.83
N GLY A 118 -4.98 -4.78 16.94
CA GLY A 118 -4.42 -4.67 18.28
C GLY A 118 -3.06 -5.35 18.42
N THR A 119 -2.89 -6.52 17.81
CA THR A 119 -1.62 -7.27 17.83
C THR A 119 -0.48 -6.48 17.18
N ILE A 120 -0.71 -5.96 15.97
CA ILE A 120 0.33 -5.22 15.23
C ILE A 120 0.58 -3.83 15.79
N ILE A 121 -0.43 -3.16 16.35
CA ILE A 121 -0.26 -1.86 17.02
C ILE A 121 0.62 -2.04 18.27
N SER A 122 0.37 -3.10 19.05
CA SER A 122 1.18 -3.41 20.24
C SER A 122 2.63 -3.72 19.88
N ALA A 123 2.85 -4.52 18.84
CA ALA A 123 4.19 -4.83 18.33
C ALA A 123 4.92 -3.57 17.81
N ALA A 124 4.24 -2.73 17.03
CA ALA A 124 4.80 -1.49 16.51
C ALA A 124 5.13 -0.49 17.62
N LYS A 125 4.28 -0.40 18.65
CA LYS A 125 4.55 0.40 19.85
C LYS A 125 5.78 -0.10 20.58
N ALA A 126 5.90 -1.41 20.83
CA ALA A 126 7.08 -1.97 21.49
C ALA A 126 8.37 -1.68 20.69
N PHE A 127 8.30 -1.75 19.35
CA PHE A 127 9.41 -1.34 18.49
C PHE A 127 9.74 0.15 18.62
N GLN A 128 8.74 1.03 18.67
CA GLN A 128 8.95 2.45 18.88
C GLN A 128 9.51 2.74 20.28
N ASP A 129 9.01 2.12 21.34
CA ASP A 129 9.50 2.31 22.71
C ASP A 129 10.97 1.84 22.86
N ALA A 130 11.38 0.82 22.10
CA ALA A 130 12.75 0.32 22.06
C ALA A 130 13.69 1.11 21.14
N THR A 131 13.18 2.09 20.38
CA THR A 131 13.96 2.85 19.39
C THR A 131 13.66 4.35 19.48
N ASN A 132 14.36 5.18 18.71
CA ASN A 132 14.15 6.63 18.73
C ASN A 132 13.94 7.21 17.32
N PHE A 133 13.64 6.37 16.33
CA PHE A 133 13.49 6.81 14.94
C PHE A 133 12.29 7.74 14.75
N HIS A 134 11.19 7.46 15.44
CA HIS A 134 9.97 8.24 15.39
C HIS A 134 10.09 9.64 16.04
N LEU A 135 11.16 9.89 16.81
CA LEU A 135 11.47 11.18 17.44
C LEU A 135 12.38 12.07 16.57
N LYS A 136 12.76 11.61 15.37
CA LYS A 136 13.63 12.38 14.47
C LYS A 136 12.80 13.31 13.59
N HIS A 137 13.13 14.60 13.62
CA HIS A 137 12.49 15.64 12.80
C HIS A 137 13.52 16.36 11.93
N PRO A 138 13.16 16.84 10.72
CA PRO A 138 14.05 17.70 9.95
C PRO A 138 14.36 18.99 10.72
N LYS A 139 15.55 19.56 10.55
CA LYS A 139 16.03 20.70 11.35
C LYS A 139 15.09 21.92 11.34
N MET A 140 14.35 22.13 10.26
CA MET A 140 13.40 23.24 10.11
C MET A 140 12.10 23.07 10.91
N PHE A 141 11.86 21.91 11.51
CA PHE A 141 10.62 21.54 12.20
C PHE A 141 10.87 21.06 13.63
N LYS A 142 11.84 21.67 14.32
CA LYS A 142 12.10 21.44 15.75
C LYS A 142 11.34 22.41 16.63
#